data_AF-A0AAN7SXP3-F1
#
_entry.id   AF-A0AAN7SXP3-F1
#
_cell.length_a   1.000
_cell.length_b   1.000
_cell.length_c   1.000
_cell.angle_alpha   90.00
_cell.angle_beta   90.00
_cell.angle_gamma   90.00
#
_symmetry.space_group_name_H-M   'P 1'
#
loop_
_entity.id
_entity.type
_entity.pdbx_description
1 polymer ?
#
loop_
_entity_poly.entity_id
_entity_poly.type
_entity_poly.pdbx_seq_one_letter_code
_entity_poly.pdbx_strand_id
1 'polypeptide(L)'
;MVNFACRRPTVNHDLILNDGLPYLEFDNQNGGPSKKFGIALACRKPEMTLVNARLLPPPDVCFASKTEKFAEGKWNLRGKRFARSTKKDLLSLSYLALRRNGTPPCRNTDQFVKSINDGLKNYFNSSEVVKVIKNFAHDQALLEACSSDELAKRLEEAFKWLQHQRIKLVLIILPDNQVNTYYSIKKAADRLTGIHTVCIVRDAKGLVKTDPGTVGNLMLKINQKLGGVNWGLRADQVYADVIGKNAIFVGADVTHPGRAAMLSAPSIASVVATCDQDYFHYAGSVRLQASQDEEKKALEMIEDFHGMMVERLKLYQHKNQGRLPDRIFYIRDGVSDGQFQQVLDQELSQLKRACKQMYKDQPLPKLLVLTTQKRHHTRFFADQGDKSDSIDNNRNFRPGLVVDTQIVSKQHFDWYNTSHACIQGTSRPCKYVVLYDTIGVSADQIQMMMYHMAYTFGRATRSISIHPAARYADLLAERARLHFRSVYNPPPTPQGQKKPTYSVLGRHWTGSFHDDVKDTMFYI
;
A
#
# COMPACT_ATOMS: atom_id res chain seq x y z
N MET A 1 14.12 -13.99 -15.80
CA MET A 1 14.23 -12.53 -15.55
C MET A 1 14.44 -12.20 -14.08
N VAL A 2 13.51 -12.51 -13.16
CA VAL A 2 13.65 -12.15 -11.72
C VAL A 2 14.94 -12.68 -11.09
N ASN A 3 15.25 -13.97 -11.27
CA ASN A 3 16.49 -14.57 -10.73
C ASN A 3 17.76 -13.90 -11.27
N PHE A 4 17.74 -13.42 -12.51
CA PHE A 4 18.88 -12.73 -13.13
C PHE A 4 19.08 -11.32 -12.57
N ALA A 5 18.00 -10.57 -12.40
CA ALA A 5 18.02 -9.19 -11.90
C ALA A 5 18.22 -9.10 -10.38
N CYS A 6 17.91 -10.16 -9.63
CA CYS A 6 17.93 -10.15 -8.18
C CYS A 6 19.33 -10.47 -7.63
N ARG A 7 20.18 -9.45 -7.53
CA ARG A 7 21.56 -9.56 -7.08
C ARG A 7 21.78 -8.94 -5.70
N ARG A 8 22.65 -9.56 -4.90
CA ARG A 8 23.06 -9.07 -3.58
C ARG A 8 23.80 -7.71 -3.73
N PRO A 9 23.85 -6.90 -2.65
CA PRO A 9 24.50 -5.60 -2.66
C PRO A 9 25.93 -5.63 -3.18
N THR A 10 26.76 -6.57 -2.71
CA THR A 10 28.16 -6.72 -3.15
C THR A 10 28.28 -6.98 -4.65
N VAL A 11 27.48 -7.90 -5.19
CA VAL A 11 27.48 -8.20 -6.63
C VAL A 11 27.05 -6.99 -7.45
N ASN A 12 26.01 -6.26 -7.02
CA ASN A 12 25.58 -5.06 -7.74
C ASN A 12 26.61 -3.93 -7.65
N HIS A 13 27.24 -3.76 -6.49
CA HIS A 13 28.32 -2.80 -6.29
C HIS A 13 29.46 -3.06 -7.28
N ASP A 14 29.94 -4.31 -7.36
CA ASP A 14 31.07 -4.68 -8.20
C ASP A 14 30.74 -4.55 -9.69
N LEU A 15 29.53 -4.94 -10.11
CA LEU A 15 29.09 -4.75 -11.50
C LEU A 15 28.98 -3.27 -11.88
N ILE A 16 28.54 -2.41 -10.98
CA ILE A 16 28.46 -0.96 -11.28
C ILE A 16 29.87 -0.40 -11.46
N LEU A 17 30.81 -0.76 -10.58
CA LEU A 17 32.17 -0.21 -10.62
C LEU A 17 33.04 -0.82 -11.73
N ASN A 18 33.00 -2.13 -11.90
CA ASN A 18 33.97 -2.86 -12.73
C ASN A 18 33.48 -3.08 -14.16
N ASP A 19 32.16 -3.11 -14.39
CA ASP A 19 31.60 -3.28 -15.73
C ASP A 19 30.92 -1.97 -16.18
N GLY A 20 29.98 -1.46 -15.37
CA GLY A 20 29.13 -0.34 -15.71
C GLY A 20 29.88 0.96 -16.00
N LEU A 21 30.76 1.39 -15.09
CA LEU A 21 31.54 2.62 -15.25
C LEU A 21 32.49 2.57 -16.46
N PRO A 22 33.26 1.48 -16.69
CA PRO A 22 34.08 1.34 -17.89
C PRO A 22 33.28 1.45 -19.20
N TYR A 23 32.06 0.89 -19.27
CA TYR A 23 31.20 1.02 -20.45
C TYR A 23 30.77 2.46 -20.76
N LEU A 24 30.82 3.38 -19.80
CA LEU A 24 30.46 4.78 -20.02
C LEU A 24 31.62 5.60 -20.62
N GLU A 25 32.83 5.03 -20.71
CA GLU A 25 34.00 5.65 -21.35
C GLU A 25 34.32 7.07 -20.85
N PHE A 26 34.02 7.37 -19.59
CA PHE A 26 34.41 8.62 -18.93
C PHE A 26 35.93 8.70 -18.62
N ASP A 27 36.71 7.73 -19.08
CA ASP A 27 38.16 7.71 -18.92
C ASP A 27 38.84 8.75 -19.82
N ASN A 28 39.63 9.61 -19.19
CA ASN A 28 40.34 10.75 -19.79
C ASN A 28 41.43 10.35 -20.81
N GLN A 29 41.77 9.06 -20.90
CA GLN A 29 42.85 8.60 -21.78
C GLN A 29 42.49 8.58 -23.26
N ASN A 30 41.21 8.33 -23.62
CA ASN A 30 40.83 8.08 -25.02
C ASN A 30 40.19 9.26 -25.76
N GLY A 31 40.25 10.48 -25.22
CA GLY A 31 39.74 11.66 -25.94
C GLY A 31 38.23 11.66 -26.15
N GLY A 32 37.49 10.96 -25.29
CA GLY A 32 36.03 10.89 -25.33
C GLY A 32 35.34 12.25 -25.17
N PRO A 33 34.01 12.32 -25.45
CA PRO A 33 33.28 13.59 -25.48
C PRO A 33 33.42 14.43 -24.21
N SER A 34 33.52 13.82 -23.02
CA SER A 34 33.68 14.50 -21.73
C SER A 34 34.93 15.38 -21.64
N LYS A 35 36.05 14.95 -22.26
CA LYS A 35 37.31 15.69 -22.27
C LYS A 35 37.18 17.04 -22.98
N LYS A 36 36.36 17.12 -24.04
CA LYS A 36 36.09 18.38 -24.76
C LYS A 36 35.36 19.41 -23.90
N PHE A 37 34.61 18.96 -22.90
CA PHE A 37 33.90 19.81 -21.94
C PHE A 37 34.68 20.03 -20.64
N GLY A 38 35.92 19.53 -20.53
CA GLY A 38 36.71 19.61 -19.30
C GLY A 38 36.11 18.81 -18.13
N ILE A 39 35.26 17.82 -18.44
CA ILE A 39 34.61 16.96 -17.44
C ILE A 39 35.46 15.70 -17.27
N ALA A 40 35.81 15.41 -16.02
CA ALA A 40 36.56 14.23 -15.62
C ALA A 40 35.91 13.57 -14.40
N LEU A 41 36.09 12.27 -14.27
CA LEU A 41 35.85 11.60 -12.98
C LEU A 41 36.87 12.10 -11.95
N ALA A 42 36.41 12.33 -10.72
CA ALA A 42 37.25 12.89 -9.65
C ALA A 42 38.44 12.00 -9.28
N CYS A 43 38.33 10.67 -9.43
CA CYS A 43 39.35 9.70 -9.08
C CYS A 43 39.81 8.91 -10.31
N ARG A 44 41.11 8.60 -10.39
CA ARG A 44 41.69 7.72 -11.43
C ARG A 44 41.21 6.27 -11.32
N LYS A 45 40.83 5.84 -10.11
CA LYS A 45 40.17 4.56 -9.85
C LYS A 45 38.68 4.82 -9.62
N PRO A 46 37.78 4.06 -10.26
CA PRO A 46 36.35 4.21 -10.03
C PRO A 46 36.01 3.85 -8.58
N GLU A 47 35.49 4.80 -7.83
CA GLU A 47 35.04 4.62 -6.45
C GLU A 47 33.64 5.22 -6.31
N MET A 48 32.80 4.59 -5.48
CA MET A 48 31.49 5.16 -5.15
C MET A 48 31.68 6.31 -4.15
N THR A 49 30.84 7.32 -4.26
CA THR A 49 30.80 8.41 -3.26
C THR A 49 30.51 7.86 -1.88
N LEU A 50 31.43 8.10 -0.94
CA LEU A 50 31.21 7.81 0.48
C LEU A 50 30.24 8.83 1.06
N VAL A 51 29.21 8.34 1.74
CA VAL A 51 28.15 9.15 2.32
C VAL A 51 28.00 8.86 3.81
N ASN A 52 27.80 9.91 4.59
CA ASN A 52 27.44 9.77 6.00
C ASN A 52 25.98 9.32 6.11
N ALA A 53 25.75 8.28 6.90
CA ALA A 53 24.44 7.73 7.14
C ALA A 53 24.19 7.55 8.64
N ARG A 54 22.93 7.60 9.04
CA ARG A 54 22.47 7.35 10.41
C ARG A 54 21.53 6.17 10.44
N LEU A 55 21.53 5.42 11.54
CA LEU A 55 20.55 4.35 11.75
C LEU A 55 19.58 4.79 12.86
N LEU A 56 18.33 5.02 12.48
CA LEU A 56 17.28 5.41 13.42
C LEU A 56 16.85 4.22 14.30
N PRO A 57 16.58 4.45 15.60
CA PRO A 57 16.06 3.40 16.49
C PRO A 57 14.61 3.02 16.12
N PRO A 58 14.27 1.72 16.14
CA PRO A 58 12.93 1.25 15.82
C PRO A 58 11.92 1.68 16.90
N PRO A 59 10.63 1.84 16.54
CA PRO A 59 9.59 2.10 17.53
C PRO A 59 9.29 0.86 18.40
N ASP A 60 8.67 1.12 19.54
CA ASP A 60 8.02 0.11 20.37
C ASP A 60 6.68 -0.31 19.76
N VAL A 61 6.53 -1.58 19.39
CA VAL A 61 5.28 -2.13 18.86
C VAL A 61 4.44 -2.70 20.00
N CYS A 62 3.22 -2.20 20.16
CA CYS A 62 2.31 -2.50 21.26
C CYS A 62 1.19 -3.43 20.82
N PHE A 63 1.22 -4.68 21.29
CA PHE A 63 0.11 -5.62 21.25
C PHE A 63 -0.75 -5.47 22.52
N ALA A 64 -1.91 -6.15 22.58
CA ALA A 64 -2.77 -6.04 23.77
C ALA A 64 -2.11 -6.54 25.06
N SER A 65 -1.19 -7.51 24.96
CA SER A 65 -0.54 -8.14 26.11
C SER A 65 0.95 -7.85 26.23
N LYS A 66 1.59 -7.26 25.22
CA LYS A 66 3.05 -7.13 25.14
C LYS A 66 3.46 -5.90 24.35
N THR A 67 4.55 -5.26 24.77
CA THR A 67 5.29 -4.28 23.97
C THR A 67 6.66 -4.84 23.65
N GLU A 68 7.07 -4.81 22.39
CA GLU A 68 8.36 -5.33 21.93
C GLU A 68 8.99 -4.39 20.89
N LYS A 69 10.32 -4.31 20.89
CA LYS A 69 11.10 -3.63 19.84
C LYS A 69 11.53 -4.61 18.76
N PHE A 70 11.46 -4.17 17.50
CA PHE A 70 11.84 -4.99 16.35
C PHE A 70 12.85 -4.25 15.46
N ALA A 71 14.13 -4.31 15.84
CA ALA A 71 15.25 -3.70 15.09
C ALA A 71 15.39 -4.25 13.66
N GLU A 72 15.08 -5.54 13.46
CA GLU A 72 15.07 -6.17 12.12
C GLU A 72 13.87 -5.75 11.24
N GLY A 73 12.99 -4.85 11.72
CA GLY A 73 11.77 -4.46 11.01
C GLY A 73 10.86 -5.64 10.67
N LYS A 74 10.95 -6.73 11.44
CA LYS A 74 10.16 -7.95 11.28
C LYS A 74 9.81 -8.52 12.65
N TRP A 75 8.57 -8.98 12.77
CA TRP A 75 8.07 -9.69 13.94
C TRP A 75 7.16 -10.85 13.52
N ASN A 76 6.68 -11.59 14.51
CA ASN A 76 5.65 -12.61 14.35
C ASN A 76 4.56 -12.43 15.43
N LEU A 77 3.45 -13.13 15.28
CA LEU A 77 2.29 -13.06 16.19
C LEU A 77 2.33 -14.11 17.32
N ARG A 78 3.42 -14.86 17.50
CA ARG A 78 3.47 -15.95 18.49
C ARG A 78 3.31 -15.37 19.90
N GLY A 79 2.28 -15.85 20.61
CA GLY A 79 1.98 -15.42 21.98
C GLY A 79 1.57 -13.95 22.12
N LYS A 80 1.05 -13.35 21.03
CA LYS A 80 0.62 -11.95 20.95
C LYS A 80 -0.83 -11.88 20.49
N ARG A 81 -1.64 -11.06 21.16
CA ARG A 81 -3.02 -10.77 20.74
C ARG A 81 -3.11 -9.37 20.15
N PHE A 82 -4.05 -9.15 19.24
CA PHE A 82 -4.24 -7.87 18.56
C PHE A 82 -4.54 -6.75 19.55
N ALA A 83 -3.95 -5.56 19.34
CA ALA A 83 -4.15 -4.41 20.23
C ALA A 83 -5.63 -4.07 20.45
N ARG A 84 -6.41 -4.03 19.35
CA ARG A 84 -7.87 -3.93 19.40
C ARG A 84 -8.46 -4.97 18.46
N SER A 85 -9.23 -5.90 19.01
CA SER A 85 -10.04 -6.79 18.17
C SER A 85 -11.29 -6.05 17.69
N THR A 86 -11.81 -6.45 16.53
CA THR A 86 -13.14 -5.99 16.09
C THR A 86 -14.22 -6.31 17.14
N LYS A 87 -15.31 -5.52 17.13
CA LYS A 87 -16.45 -5.73 18.03
C LYS A 87 -17.07 -7.11 17.80
N LYS A 88 -17.58 -7.72 18.86
CA LYS A 88 -18.17 -9.07 18.87
C LYS A 88 -19.21 -9.27 17.76
N ASP A 89 -20.11 -8.30 17.59
CA ASP A 89 -21.21 -8.37 16.60
C ASP A 89 -20.73 -8.25 15.14
N LEU A 90 -19.50 -7.80 14.91
CA LEU A 90 -18.90 -7.67 13.58
C LEU A 90 -18.08 -8.89 13.19
N LEU A 91 -17.68 -9.70 14.16
CA LEU A 91 -16.96 -10.94 13.90
C LEU A 91 -18.00 -12.03 13.65
N SER A 92 -18.53 -12.09 12.43
CA SER A 92 -19.39 -13.17 11.97
C SER A 92 -18.86 -13.62 10.62
N LEU A 93 -18.35 -14.85 10.59
CA LEU A 93 -17.50 -15.34 9.51
C LEU A 93 -18.12 -16.59 8.88
N SER A 94 -18.19 -16.58 7.56
CA SER A 94 -18.45 -17.78 6.75
C SER A 94 -17.30 -18.02 5.78
N TYR A 95 -17.27 -19.19 5.14
CA TYR A 95 -16.36 -19.46 4.04
C TYR A 95 -17.12 -20.01 2.84
N LEU A 96 -16.59 -19.75 1.65
CA LEU A 96 -17.09 -20.27 0.38
C LEU A 96 -15.92 -20.90 -0.39
N ALA A 97 -16.03 -22.18 -0.72
CA ALA A 97 -15.06 -22.86 -1.56
C ALA A 97 -15.55 -22.91 -3.00
N LEU A 98 -14.88 -22.19 -3.90
CA LEU A 98 -15.25 -22.19 -5.31
C LEU A 98 -14.68 -23.42 -6.03
N ARG A 99 -15.40 -23.90 -7.03
CA ARG A 99 -15.04 -25.06 -7.85
C ARG A 99 -15.08 -24.69 -9.34
N ARG A 100 -14.02 -25.05 -10.06
CA ARG A 100 -13.93 -24.94 -11.53
C ARG A 100 -13.66 -26.32 -12.13
N ASN A 101 -14.28 -26.63 -13.26
CA ASN A 101 -13.96 -27.84 -14.02
C ASN A 101 -12.50 -27.87 -14.43
N GLY A 102 -11.91 -29.07 -14.38
CA GLY A 102 -10.48 -29.28 -14.60
C GLY A 102 -9.58 -28.93 -13.40
N THR A 103 -10.13 -28.44 -12.28
CA THR A 103 -9.37 -28.22 -11.04
C THR A 103 -9.73 -29.28 -9.99
N PRO A 104 -8.77 -29.73 -9.15
CA PRO A 104 -9.07 -30.69 -8.08
C PRO A 104 -10.07 -30.08 -7.08
N PRO A 105 -10.94 -30.89 -6.45
CA PRO A 105 -11.84 -30.41 -5.39
C PRO A 105 -11.06 -29.87 -4.19
N CYS A 106 -11.72 -29.07 -3.34
CA CYS A 106 -11.13 -28.61 -2.08
C CYS A 106 -11.12 -29.77 -1.07
N ARG A 107 -9.94 -30.24 -0.64
CA ARG A 107 -9.81 -31.52 0.10
C ARG A 107 -9.64 -31.39 1.62
N ASN A 108 -9.14 -30.27 2.14
CA ASN A 108 -8.79 -30.13 3.57
C ASN A 108 -9.56 -29.00 4.29
N THR A 109 -10.82 -28.80 3.92
CA THR A 109 -11.65 -27.70 4.44
C THR A 109 -11.82 -27.76 5.97
N ASP A 110 -11.98 -28.95 6.56
CA ASP A 110 -12.13 -29.08 8.03
C ASP A 110 -10.85 -28.66 8.77
N GLN A 111 -9.68 -29.05 8.26
CA GLN A 111 -8.39 -28.61 8.81
C GLN A 111 -8.22 -27.10 8.67
N PHE A 112 -8.63 -26.54 7.54
CA PHE A 112 -8.61 -25.09 7.32
C PHE A 112 -9.51 -24.36 8.31
N VAL A 113 -10.77 -24.79 8.47
CA VAL A 113 -11.72 -24.21 9.42
C VAL A 113 -11.19 -24.30 10.86
N LYS A 114 -10.63 -25.46 11.25
CA LYS A 114 -9.96 -25.60 12.55
C LYS A 114 -8.85 -24.58 12.74
N SER A 115 -7.98 -24.42 11.75
CA SER A 115 -6.86 -23.47 11.80
C SER A 115 -7.32 -22.01 11.87
N ILE A 116 -8.43 -21.66 11.20
CA ILE A 116 -9.07 -20.34 11.32
C ILE A 116 -9.63 -20.12 12.73
N ASN A 117 -10.35 -21.10 13.29
CA ASN A 117 -10.86 -21.03 14.66
C ASN A 117 -9.72 -20.89 15.69
N ASP A 118 -8.62 -21.61 15.50
CA ASP A 118 -7.43 -21.50 16.36
C ASP A 118 -6.78 -20.11 16.21
N GLY A 119 -6.70 -19.58 14.99
CA GLY A 119 -6.25 -18.20 14.75
C GLY A 119 -7.13 -17.15 15.44
N LEU A 120 -8.46 -17.30 15.37
CA LEU A 120 -9.40 -16.41 16.06
C LEU A 120 -9.19 -16.46 17.57
N LYS A 121 -9.05 -17.66 18.16
CA LYS A 121 -8.76 -17.85 19.59
C LYS A 121 -7.43 -17.23 20.02
N ASN A 122 -6.38 -17.47 19.24
CA ASN A 122 -5.02 -17.12 19.62
C ASN A 122 -4.71 -15.63 19.47
N TYR A 123 -5.31 -14.96 18.48
CA TYR A 123 -4.94 -13.59 18.14
C TYR A 123 -5.98 -12.54 18.54
N PHE A 124 -7.27 -12.89 18.68
CA PHE A 124 -8.30 -11.92 19.06
C PHE A 124 -8.50 -11.90 20.58
N ASN A 125 -8.88 -10.74 21.14
CA ASN A 125 -9.05 -10.50 22.58
C ASN A 125 -10.38 -11.02 23.14
N SER A 126 -11.39 -11.27 22.29
CA SER A 126 -12.71 -11.75 22.72
C SER A 126 -12.63 -13.18 23.28
N SER A 127 -13.12 -13.38 24.51
CA SER A 127 -13.27 -14.68 25.19
C SER A 127 -14.38 -15.54 24.58
N GLU A 128 -15.29 -14.94 23.80
CA GLU A 128 -16.33 -15.65 23.08
C GLU A 128 -15.98 -15.72 21.59
N VAL A 129 -15.50 -16.89 21.19
CA VAL A 129 -15.09 -17.19 19.82
C VAL A 129 -16.34 -17.37 18.98
N VAL A 130 -16.40 -16.53 17.97
CA VAL A 130 -17.31 -16.59 16.85
C VAL A 130 -17.19 -17.96 16.20
N LYS A 131 -18.29 -18.68 16.15
CA LYS A 131 -18.38 -19.90 15.35
C LYS A 131 -18.21 -19.50 13.88
N VAL A 132 -17.19 -20.04 13.21
CA VAL A 132 -17.24 -20.13 11.75
C VAL A 132 -18.47 -20.94 11.42
N ILE A 133 -19.51 -20.28 10.92
CA ILE A 133 -20.76 -20.97 10.59
C ILE A 133 -20.51 -21.67 9.26
N LYS A 134 -20.59 -23.01 9.25
CA LYS A 134 -20.63 -23.82 8.02
C LYS A 134 -21.95 -23.58 7.32
N ASN A 135 -22.12 -22.41 6.71
CA ASN A 135 -23.34 -22.04 6.03
C ASN A 135 -23.00 -21.60 4.60
N PHE A 136 -22.65 -22.58 3.77
CA PHE A 136 -23.13 -22.74 2.39
C PHE A 136 -22.48 -23.99 1.77
N ALA A 137 -23.23 -25.09 1.74
CA ALA A 137 -22.93 -26.23 0.89
C ALA A 137 -23.68 -26.04 -0.44
N HIS A 138 -23.21 -25.13 -1.30
CA HIS A 138 -23.41 -25.34 -2.73
C HIS A 138 -22.16 -26.01 -3.30
N ASP A 139 -22.09 -27.30 -2.97
CA ASP A 139 -21.33 -28.27 -3.73
C ASP A 139 -22.07 -28.47 -5.08
N GLN A 140 -21.96 -27.50 -5.99
CA GLN A 140 -22.17 -27.69 -7.44
C GLN A 140 -21.80 -26.39 -8.20
N ALA A 141 -20.70 -26.46 -8.95
CA ALA A 141 -20.48 -25.73 -10.21
C ALA A 141 -20.77 -24.20 -10.29
N LEU A 142 -20.38 -23.37 -9.30
CA LEU A 142 -20.55 -21.91 -9.43
C LEU A 142 -19.79 -21.27 -10.61
N LEU A 143 -18.69 -21.89 -11.09
CA LEU A 143 -17.80 -21.30 -12.10
C LEU A 143 -18.02 -21.83 -13.53
N GLU A 144 -19.00 -22.70 -13.77
CA GLU A 144 -19.19 -23.31 -15.09
C GLU A 144 -19.79 -22.31 -16.09
N ALA A 145 -19.17 -22.21 -17.27
CA ALA A 145 -19.63 -21.53 -18.49
C ALA A 145 -20.14 -20.07 -18.36
N CYS A 146 -20.01 -19.46 -17.18
CA CYS A 146 -20.55 -18.14 -16.89
C CYS A 146 -19.53 -17.05 -17.18
N SER A 147 -20.00 -15.94 -17.76
CA SER A 147 -19.22 -14.73 -17.88
C SER A 147 -18.84 -14.20 -16.49
N SER A 148 -17.85 -13.31 -16.41
CA SER A 148 -17.47 -12.70 -15.13
C SER A 148 -18.61 -11.94 -14.46
N ASP A 149 -19.55 -11.39 -15.25
CA ASP A 149 -20.72 -10.68 -14.72
C ASP A 149 -21.80 -11.64 -14.21
N GLU A 150 -22.00 -12.76 -14.89
CA GLU A 150 -22.92 -13.81 -14.44
C GLU A 150 -22.46 -14.43 -13.11
N LEU A 151 -21.15 -14.72 -12.98
CA LEU A 151 -20.57 -15.16 -11.71
C LEU A 151 -20.75 -14.11 -10.60
N ALA A 152 -20.61 -12.81 -10.93
CA ALA A 152 -20.81 -11.76 -9.94
C ALA A 152 -22.25 -11.71 -9.43
N LYS A 153 -23.26 -11.92 -10.30
CA LYS A 153 -24.68 -12.00 -9.90
C LYS A 153 -24.96 -13.19 -8.98
N ARG A 154 -24.45 -14.37 -9.32
CA ARG A 154 -24.60 -15.57 -8.46
C ARG A 154 -23.97 -15.37 -7.09
N LEU A 155 -22.79 -14.72 -7.05
CA LEU A 155 -22.13 -14.38 -5.79
C LEU A 155 -22.89 -13.30 -5.02
N GLU A 156 -23.53 -12.35 -5.70
CA GLU A 156 -24.39 -11.33 -5.09
C GLU A 156 -25.54 -11.98 -4.31
N GLU A 157 -26.25 -12.94 -4.89
CA GLU A 157 -27.32 -13.68 -4.22
C GLU A 157 -26.82 -14.42 -2.97
N ALA A 158 -25.70 -15.13 -3.09
CA ALA A 158 -25.08 -15.83 -1.96
C ALA A 158 -24.64 -14.86 -0.85
N PHE A 159 -24.06 -13.72 -1.22
CA PHE A 159 -23.64 -12.69 -0.27
C PHE A 159 -24.83 -12.00 0.41
N LYS A 160 -25.91 -11.71 -0.31
CA LYS A 160 -27.16 -11.19 0.27
C LYS A 160 -27.74 -12.17 1.28
N TRP A 161 -27.81 -13.46 0.95
CA TRP A 161 -28.24 -14.49 1.89
C TRP A 161 -27.37 -14.53 3.16
N LEU A 162 -26.04 -14.47 3.00
CA LEU A 162 -25.11 -14.40 4.14
C LEU A 162 -25.32 -13.14 5.00
N GLN A 163 -25.58 -11.99 4.39
CA GLN A 163 -25.89 -10.74 5.11
C GLN A 163 -27.19 -10.85 5.91
N HIS A 164 -28.23 -11.53 5.40
CA HIS A 164 -29.44 -11.84 6.17
C HIS A 164 -29.14 -12.70 7.41
N GLN A 165 -28.13 -13.57 7.33
CA GLN A 165 -27.60 -14.33 8.47
C GLN A 165 -26.65 -13.52 9.36
N ARG A 166 -26.61 -12.20 9.18
CA ARG A 166 -25.73 -11.25 9.88
C ARG A 166 -24.23 -11.52 9.69
N ILE A 167 -23.82 -12.22 8.62
CA ILE A 167 -22.41 -12.43 8.27
C ILE A 167 -21.84 -11.13 7.67
N LYS A 168 -20.72 -10.65 8.22
CA LYS A 168 -20.04 -9.42 7.77
C LYS A 168 -18.80 -9.68 6.92
N LEU A 169 -18.21 -10.88 7.03
CA LEU A 169 -17.04 -11.26 6.25
C LEU A 169 -17.09 -12.71 5.76
N VAL A 170 -16.67 -12.92 4.51
CA VAL A 170 -16.58 -14.24 3.88
C VAL A 170 -15.14 -14.58 3.49
N LEU A 171 -14.66 -15.75 3.89
CA LEU A 171 -13.41 -16.34 3.42
C LEU A 171 -13.66 -17.07 2.10
N ILE A 172 -13.05 -16.63 1.00
CA ILE A 172 -13.25 -17.25 -0.32
C ILE A 172 -12.04 -18.12 -0.65
N ILE A 173 -12.25 -19.43 -0.77
CA ILE A 173 -11.23 -20.39 -1.20
C ILE A 173 -11.33 -20.52 -2.73
N LEU A 174 -10.32 -19.99 -3.41
CA LEU A 174 -10.21 -19.96 -4.86
C LEU A 174 -9.58 -21.27 -5.37
N PRO A 175 -10.07 -21.82 -6.50
CA PRO A 175 -9.47 -23.00 -7.13
C PRO A 175 -8.10 -22.72 -7.75
N ASP A 176 -7.83 -21.46 -8.12
CA ASP A 176 -6.65 -21.00 -8.82
C ASP A 176 -6.50 -19.47 -8.73
N ASN A 177 -5.50 -18.91 -9.41
CA ASN A 177 -5.17 -17.49 -9.41
C ASN A 177 -5.81 -16.71 -10.59
N GLN A 178 -6.90 -17.19 -11.20
CA GLN A 178 -7.51 -16.46 -12.31
C GLN A 178 -8.10 -15.12 -11.86
N VAL A 179 -7.63 -14.06 -12.52
CA VAL A 179 -8.02 -12.67 -12.22
C VAL A 179 -9.51 -12.41 -12.45
N ASN A 180 -10.12 -13.09 -13.43
CA ASN A 180 -11.55 -12.90 -13.74
C ASN A 180 -12.45 -13.38 -12.60
N THR A 181 -12.13 -14.52 -11.99
CA THR A 181 -12.87 -15.01 -10.81
C THR A 181 -12.68 -14.07 -9.62
N TYR A 182 -11.46 -13.58 -9.40
CA TYR A 182 -11.20 -12.58 -8.36
C TYR A 182 -11.98 -11.27 -8.58
N TYR A 183 -12.03 -10.78 -9.83
CA TYR A 183 -12.86 -9.63 -10.21
C TYR A 183 -14.33 -9.85 -9.89
N SER A 184 -14.94 -10.98 -10.27
CA SER A 184 -16.35 -11.26 -10.00
C SER A 184 -16.67 -11.23 -8.51
N ILE A 185 -15.81 -11.82 -7.67
CA ILE A 185 -15.93 -11.79 -6.21
C ILE A 185 -15.90 -10.37 -5.69
N LYS A 186 -14.91 -9.58 -6.14
CA LYS A 186 -14.76 -8.18 -5.68
C LYS A 186 -15.88 -7.30 -6.20
N LYS A 187 -16.37 -7.49 -7.42
CA LYS A 187 -17.54 -6.78 -7.93
C LYS A 187 -18.77 -7.07 -7.07
N ALA A 188 -19.08 -8.34 -6.82
CA ALA A 188 -20.20 -8.73 -5.96
C ALA A 188 -20.07 -8.14 -4.55
N ALA A 189 -18.91 -8.30 -3.93
CA ALA A 189 -18.65 -7.87 -2.56
C ALA A 189 -18.57 -6.34 -2.40
N ASP A 190 -17.70 -5.69 -3.17
CA ASP A 190 -17.32 -4.29 -2.91
C ASP A 190 -18.32 -3.28 -3.53
N ARG A 191 -19.08 -3.69 -4.56
CA ARG A 191 -20.00 -2.80 -5.29
C ARG A 191 -21.47 -3.19 -5.17
N LEU A 192 -21.79 -4.49 -5.17
CA LEU A 192 -23.19 -4.93 -5.23
C LEU A 192 -23.80 -5.19 -3.85
N THR A 193 -23.04 -5.75 -2.91
CA THR A 193 -23.59 -6.14 -1.59
C THR A 193 -22.98 -5.43 -0.39
N GLY A 194 -21.72 -5.00 -0.46
CA GLY A 194 -21.05 -4.39 0.69
C GLY A 194 -20.65 -5.39 1.78
N ILE A 195 -20.31 -6.63 1.41
CA ILE A 195 -19.75 -7.62 2.35
C ILE A 195 -18.23 -7.66 2.25
N HIS A 196 -17.52 -7.83 3.37
CA HIS A 196 -16.08 -8.02 3.31
C HIS A 196 -15.70 -9.42 2.81
N THR A 197 -14.65 -9.49 1.99
CA THR A 197 -14.10 -10.77 1.54
C THR A 197 -12.58 -10.85 1.70
N VAL A 198 -12.09 -11.99 2.16
CA VAL A 198 -10.67 -12.35 2.18
C VAL A 198 -10.48 -13.62 1.37
N CYS A 199 -9.66 -13.56 0.33
CA CYS A 199 -9.46 -14.70 -0.59
C CYS A 199 -8.17 -15.45 -0.26
N ILE A 200 -8.20 -16.77 -0.40
CA ILE A 200 -7.04 -17.66 -0.35
C ILE A 200 -7.09 -18.62 -1.54
N VAL A 201 -5.94 -18.89 -2.17
CA VAL A 201 -5.84 -19.81 -3.30
C VAL A 201 -5.41 -21.18 -2.78
N ARG A 202 -6.10 -22.25 -3.18
CA ARG A 202 -5.67 -23.63 -2.90
C ARG A 202 -4.57 -24.05 -3.88
N ASP A 203 -3.75 -25.02 -3.46
CA ASP A 203 -2.66 -25.52 -4.30
C ASP A 203 -3.18 -26.44 -5.43
N ALA A 204 -2.25 -26.91 -6.27
CA ALA A 204 -2.55 -27.81 -7.39
C ALA A 204 -3.07 -29.20 -6.96
N LYS A 205 -3.04 -29.54 -5.66
CA LYS A 205 -3.63 -30.75 -5.07
C LYS A 205 -5.00 -30.49 -4.45
N GLY A 206 -5.49 -29.25 -4.49
CA GLY A 206 -6.75 -28.84 -3.88
C GLY A 206 -6.64 -28.57 -2.37
N LEU A 207 -5.42 -28.40 -1.84
CA LEU A 207 -5.18 -28.14 -0.43
C LEU A 207 -5.05 -26.65 -0.15
N VAL A 208 -5.74 -26.19 0.89
CA VAL A 208 -5.62 -24.83 1.43
C VAL A 208 -4.48 -24.80 2.44
N LYS A 209 -3.61 -23.80 2.35
CA LYS A 209 -2.51 -23.63 3.31
C LYS A 209 -3.06 -23.30 4.71
N THR A 210 -2.61 -24.08 5.68
CA THR A 210 -3.01 -23.97 7.10
C THR A 210 -1.84 -23.67 8.03
N ASP A 211 -0.66 -23.40 7.48
CA ASP A 211 0.52 -23.08 8.30
C ASP A 211 0.29 -21.81 9.14
N PRO A 212 0.87 -21.71 10.35
CA PRO A 212 0.64 -20.58 11.25
C PRO A 212 0.95 -19.21 10.65
N GLY A 213 1.90 -19.14 9.71
CA GLY A 213 2.25 -17.88 9.02
C GLY A 213 1.14 -17.42 8.07
N THR A 214 0.62 -18.34 7.25
CA THR A 214 -0.54 -18.07 6.38
C THR A 214 -1.77 -17.69 7.20
N VAL A 215 -2.09 -18.46 8.25
CA VAL A 215 -3.23 -18.17 9.13
C VAL A 215 -3.07 -16.82 9.81
N GLY A 216 -1.90 -16.51 10.36
CA GLY A 216 -1.61 -15.20 10.96
C GLY A 216 -1.86 -14.05 9.97
N ASN A 217 -1.36 -14.16 8.75
CA ASN A 217 -1.58 -13.14 7.70
C ASN A 217 -3.05 -12.99 7.29
N LEU A 218 -3.85 -14.06 7.34
CA LEU A 218 -5.30 -13.97 7.15
C LEU A 218 -5.95 -13.22 8.32
N MET A 219 -5.58 -13.54 9.56
CA MET A 219 -6.12 -12.91 10.77
C MET A 219 -5.85 -11.41 10.80
N LEU A 220 -4.66 -10.99 10.36
CA LEU A 220 -4.32 -9.57 10.18
C LEU A 220 -5.32 -8.83 9.28
N LYS A 221 -5.66 -9.42 8.13
CA LYS A 221 -6.60 -8.84 7.16
C LYS A 221 -8.02 -8.87 7.67
N ILE A 222 -8.45 -9.96 8.29
CA ILE A 222 -9.80 -10.11 8.86
C ILE A 222 -10.02 -9.03 9.92
N ASN A 223 -9.09 -8.88 10.87
CA ASN A 223 -9.23 -7.90 11.94
C ASN A 223 -9.29 -6.47 11.39
N GLN A 224 -8.40 -6.10 10.46
CA GLN A 224 -8.43 -4.76 9.85
C GLN A 224 -9.70 -4.46 9.04
N LYS A 225 -10.18 -5.42 8.23
CA LYS A 225 -11.43 -5.22 7.46
C LYS A 225 -12.62 -5.00 8.36
N LEU A 226 -12.63 -5.65 9.52
CA LEU A 226 -13.70 -5.50 10.51
C LEU A 226 -13.45 -4.34 11.49
N GLY A 227 -12.49 -3.43 11.22
CA GLY A 227 -12.25 -2.24 12.05
C GLY A 227 -11.41 -2.47 13.32
N GLY A 228 -10.75 -3.62 13.45
CA GLY A 228 -9.77 -3.89 14.50
C GLY A 228 -8.36 -3.36 14.18
N VAL A 229 -7.53 -3.24 15.21
CA VAL A 229 -6.14 -2.77 15.17
C VAL A 229 -5.21 -3.91 15.58
N ASN A 230 -4.29 -4.29 14.70
CA ASN A 230 -3.44 -5.47 14.91
C ASN A 230 -2.37 -5.23 15.99
N TRP A 231 -1.77 -4.04 16.00
CA TRP A 231 -0.85 -3.54 17.03
C TRP A 231 -0.90 -2.01 16.98
N GLY A 232 -0.41 -1.34 18.01
CA GLY A 232 -0.13 0.10 18.01
C GLY A 232 1.36 0.36 18.04
N LEU A 233 1.74 1.62 18.03
CA LEU A 233 3.08 2.07 18.37
C LEU A 233 3.00 2.83 19.70
N ARG A 234 4.04 2.72 20.53
CA ARG A 234 4.09 3.48 21.78
C ARG A 234 4.14 4.97 21.45
N ALA A 235 3.27 5.74 22.08
CA ALA A 235 3.37 7.19 22.05
C ALA A 235 4.65 7.61 22.78
N ASP A 236 5.57 8.21 22.05
CA ASP A 236 6.83 8.76 22.53
C ASP A 236 6.90 10.28 22.25
N GLN A 237 8.10 10.85 22.36
CA GLN A 237 8.32 12.27 22.09
C GLN A 237 7.99 12.65 20.63
N VAL A 238 8.22 11.75 19.66
CA VAL A 238 7.89 11.99 18.24
C VAL A 238 6.37 12.09 18.08
N TYR A 239 5.63 11.21 18.76
CA TYR A 239 4.16 11.30 18.80
C TYR A 239 3.70 12.62 19.40
N ALA A 240 4.28 13.06 20.51
CA ALA A 240 3.89 14.31 21.17
C ALA A 240 4.21 15.55 20.30
N ASP A 241 5.42 15.63 19.77
CA ASP A 241 5.94 16.82 19.09
C ASP A 241 5.45 16.95 17.66
N VAL A 242 5.41 15.83 16.92
CA VAL A 242 5.15 15.82 15.48
C VAL A 242 3.71 15.47 15.18
N ILE A 243 3.23 14.34 15.69
CA ILE A 243 1.89 13.86 15.34
C ILE A 243 0.82 14.61 16.16
N GLY A 244 1.10 14.89 17.43
CA GLY A 244 0.15 15.46 18.37
C GLY A 244 -1.00 14.50 18.70
N LYS A 245 -2.04 15.04 19.34
CA LYS A 245 -3.19 14.27 19.84
C LYS A 245 -4.31 14.09 18.81
N ASN A 246 -4.22 14.74 17.65
CA ASN A 246 -5.33 14.87 16.71
C ASN A 246 -4.78 15.13 15.30
N ALA A 247 -4.34 14.06 14.63
CA ALA A 247 -3.80 14.14 13.29
C ALA A 247 -4.56 13.27 12.30
N ILE A 248 -4.37 13.59 11.02
CA ILE A 248 -4.77 12.73 9.90
C ILE A 248 -3.58 12.51 8.97
N PHE A 249 -3.33 11.25 8.62
CA PHE A 249 -2.36 10.87 7.58
C PHE A 249 -3.11 10.58 6.29
N VAL A 250 -2.78 11.30 5.25
CA VAL A 250 -3.36 11.22 3.91
C VAL A 250 -2.32 10.66 2.95
N GLY A 251 -2.65 9.59 2.25
CA GLY A 251 -1.83 9.02 1.19
C GLY A 251 -2.51 9.21 -0.16
N ALA A 252 -1.75 9.54 -1.20
CA ALA A 252 -2.31 9.58 -2.54
C ALA A 252 -1.35 9.03 -3.60
N ASP A 253 -1.94 8.31 -4.54
CA ASP A 253 -1.27 7.68 -5.70
C ASP A 253 -2.14 7.87 -6.94
N VAL A 254 -1.47 7.98 -8.08
CA VAL A 254 -2.09 7.99 -9.40
C VAL A 254 -1.52 6.86 -10.25
N THR A 255 -2.40 5.95 -10.66
CA THR A 255 -2.04 4.84 -11.54
C THR A 255 -2.46 5.14 -12.97
N HIS A 256 -1.49 5.11 -13.89
CA HIS A 256 -1.74 5.29 -15.32
C HIS A 256 -2.12 3.98 -16.04
N PRO A 257 -2.87 4.08 -17.16
CA PRO A 257 -3.10 2.95 -18.05
C PRO A 257 -1.79 2.36 -18.59
N GLY A 258 -1.71 1.02 -18.60
CA GLY A 258 -0.60 0.32 -19.25
C GLY A 258 -0.81 0.20 -20.76
N ARG A 259 0.21 -0.31 -21.47
CA ARG A 259 0.16 -0.52 -22.93
C ARG A 259 -1.01 -1.40 -23.40
N ALA A 260 -1.52 -2.30 -22.55
CA ALA A 260 -2.65 -3.16 -22.88
C ALA A 260 -4.03 -2.45 -22.81
N ALA A 261 -4.13 -1.33 -22.08
CA ALA A 261 -5.40 -0.64 -21.83
C ALA A 261 -6.01 -0.04 -23.10
N MET A 262 -7.33 0.15 -23.14
CA MET A 262 -8.03 0.87 -24.21
C MET A 262 -7.38 2.23 -24.53
N LEU A 263 -7.52 2.72 -25.76
CA LEU A 263 -7.12 4.08 -26.10
C LEU A 263 -7.89 5.08 -25.23
N SER A 264 -7.22 6.14 -24.79
CA SER A 264 -7.79 7.18 -23.93
C SER A 264 -8.36 6.66 -22.60
N ALA A 265 -7.88 5.50 -22.12
CA ALA A 265 -8.20 5.01 -20.79
C ALA A 265 -7.77 6.06 -19.73
N PRO A 266 -8.61 6.35 -18.72
CA PRO A 266 -8.30 7.35 -17.70
C PRO A 266 -7.17 6.88 -16.77
N SER A 267 -6.47 7.84 -16.16
CA SER A 267 -5.68 7.55 -14.96
C SER A 267 -6.62 7.37 -13.76
N ILE A 268 -6.18 6.60 -12.77
CA ILE A 268 -6.92 6.39 -11.52
C ILE A 268 -6.22 7.16 -10.42
N ALA A 269 -6.87 8.18 -9.88
CA ALA A 269 -6.42 8.84 -8.66
C ALA A 269 -7.05 8.18 -7.44
N SER A 270 -6.24 7.95 -6.42
CA SER A 270 -6.65 7.36 -5.16
C SER A 270 -6.16 8.22 -4.00
N VAL A 271 -7.04 8.50 -3.05
CA VAL A 271 -6.71 9.22 -1.81
C VAL A 271 -7.23 8.40 -0.66
N VAL A 272 -6.34 8.03 0.26
CA VAL A 272 -6.68 7.37 1.51
C VAL A 272 -6.35 8.26 2.68
N ALA A 273 -7.13 8.19 3.75
CA ALA A 273 -6.82 8.91 4.98
C ALA A 273 -7.16 8.10 6.22
N THR A 274 -6.35 8.22 7.27
CA THR A 274 -6.68 7.66 8.58
C THR A 274 -7.99 8.26 9.08
N CYS A 275 -8.82 7.44 9.73
CA CYS A 275 -10.10 7.89 10.28
C CYS A 275 -10.24 7.60 11.80
N ASP A 276 -9.16 7.15 12.41
CA ASP A 276 -9.01 6.82 13.82
C ASP A 276 -7.70 7.42 14.38
N GLN A 277 -7.52 7.36 15.70
CA GLN A 277 -6.34 7.88 16.42
C GLN A 277 -5.21 6.85 16.60
N ASP A 278 -5.45 5.59 16.24
CA ASP A 278 -4.42 4.55 16.21
C ASP A 278 -3.60 4.61 14.90
N TYR A 279 -4.12 5.30 13.88
CA TYR A 279 -3.57 5.45 12.54
C TYR A 279 -3.49 4.13 11.74
N PHE A 280 -4.44 3.22 11.96
CA PHE A 280 -4.50 1.91 11.28
C PHE A 280 -5.64 1.77 10.27
N HIS A 281 -6.72 2.54 10.36
CA HIS A 281 -7.87 2.47 9.45
C HIS A 281 -7.83 3.60 8.44
N TYR A 282 -7.42 3.25 7.23
CA TYR A 282 -7.41 4.16 6.09
C TYR A 282 -8.69 3.97 5.27
N ALA A 283 -9.53 4.98 5.21
CA ALA A 283 -10.67 4.97 4.30
C ALA A 283 -10.25 5.59 2.96
N GLY A 284 -10.73 5.05 1.85
CA GLY A 284 -10.35 5.47 0.49
C GLY A 284 -11.41 6.22 -0.31
N SER A 285 -10.97 7.15 -1.16
CA SER A 285 -11.72 7.76 -2.27
C SER A 285 -10.99 7.46 -3.57
N VAL A 286 -11.74 7.30 -4.67
CA VAL A 286 -11.18 7.05 -6.01
C VAL A 286 -11.82 7.98 -7.03
N ARG A 287 -11.02 8.45 -7.99
CA ARG A 287 -11.47 9.17 -9.18
C ARG A 287 -10.85 8.56 -10.43
N LEU A 288 -11.66 8.43 -11.48
CA LEU A 288 -11.11 8.37 -12.83
C LEU A 288 -10.88 9.78 -13.32
N GLN A 289 -9.71 10.02 -13.92
CA GLN A 289 -9.33 11.30 -14.51
C GLN A 289 -8.76 11.07 -15.90
N ALA A 290 -9.45 11.60 -16.90
CA ALA A 290 -9.09 11.48 -18.31
C ALA A 290 -8.71 12.84 -18.86
N SER A 291 -7.59 12.90 -19.57
CA SER A 291 -7.24 14.09 -20.32
C SER A 291 -8.23 14.35 -21.44
N GLN A 292 -8.53 15.63 -21.67
CA GLN A 292 -9.26 16.10 -22.84
C GLN A 292 -8.34 16.24 -24.07
N ASP A 293 -7.04 16.37 -23.84
CA ASP A 293 -5.99 16.38 -24.85
C ASP A 293 -5.61 14.94 -25.22
N GLU A 294 -5.80 14.58 -26.50
CA GLU A 294 -5.54 13.25 -27.04
C GLU A 294 -4.04 12.87 -27.03
N GLU A 295 -3.14 13.85 -26.98
CA GLU A 295 -1.70 13.64 -26.85
C GLU A 295 -1.32 13.34 -25.39
N LYS A 296 -1.96 14.03 -24.45
CA LYS A 296 -1.69 13.87 -23.01
C LYS A 296 -2.47 12.71 -22.40
N LYS A 297 -2.05 11.47 -22.64
CA LYS A 297 -2.80 10.26 -22.22
C LYS A 297 -2.83 10.00 -20.70
N ALA A 298 -1.97 10.67 -19.93
CA ALA A 298 -1.80 10.44 -18.50
C ALA A 298 -1.86 11.77 -17.73
N LEU A 299 -2.67 11.79 -16.68
CA LEU A 299 -2.79 12.94 -15.77
C LEU A 299 -2.22 12.52 -14.42
N GLU A 300 -1.09 13.10 -14.02
CA GLU A 300 -0.44 12.77 -12.75
C GLU A 300 -1.00 13.59 -11.57
N MET A 301 -1.39 14.84 -11.78
CA MET A 301 -1.99 15.66 -10.73
C MET A 301 -3.44 15.22 -10.48
N ILE A 302 -3.84 15.15 -9.22
CA ILE A 302 -5.19 14.73 -8.85
C ILE A 302 -6.19 15.85 -9.13
N GLU A 303 -7.07 15.65 -10.10
CA GLU A 303 -7.99 16.70 -10.58
C GLU A 303 -9.03 17.11 -9.52
N ASP A 304 -9.66 16.14 -8.85
CA ASP A 304 -10.65 16.37 -7.78
C ASP A 304 -10.07 16.07 -6.39
N PHE A 305 -8.87 16.58 -6.10
CA PHE A 305 -8.26 16.40 -4.79
C PHE A 305 -9.08 17.09 -3.69
N HIS A 306 -9.68 18.23 -4.02
CA HIS A 306 -10.58 18.97 -3.14
C HIS A 306 -11.76 18.10 -2.66
N GLY A 307 -12.52 17.49 -3.58
CA GLY A 307 -13.68 16.67 -3.24
C GLY A 307 -13.30 15.45 -2.42
N MET A 308 -12.22 14.76 -2.81
CA MET A 308 -11.69 13.62 -2.06
C MET A 308 -11.27 14.00 -0.64
N MET A 309 -10.60 15.14 -0.46
CA MET A 309 -10.23 15.62 0.87
C MET A 309 -11.43 16.01 1.74
N VAL A 310 -12.46 16.64 1.16
CA VAL A 310 -13.72 16.92 1.88
C VAL A 310 -14.38 15.63 2.36
N GLU A 311 -14.43 14.58 1.52
CA GLU A 311 -14.95 13.26 1.92
C GLU A 311 -14.15 12.68 3.10
N ARG A 312 -12.82 12.72 3.05
CA ARG A 312 -11.94 12.20 4.11
C ARG A 312 -12.10 12.97 5.42
N LEU A 313 -12.15 14.31 5.36
CA LEU A 313 -12.32 15.16 6.55
C LEU A 313 -13.71 15.00 7.17
N LYS A 314 -14.77 14.85 6.37
CA LYS A 314 -16.13 14.55 6.87
C LYS A 314 -16.18 13.23 7.61
N LEU A 315 -15.58 12.18 7.05
CA LEU A 315 -15.52 10.88 7.71
C LEU A 315 -14.71 10.94 9.01
N TYR A 316 -13.56 11.62 8.99
CA TYR A 316 -12.76 11.84 10.19
C TYR A 316 -13.59 12.54 11.26
N GLN A 317 -14.25 13.64 10.91
CA GLN A 317 -15.10 14.41 11.82
C GLN A 317 -16.20 13.54 12.44
N HIS A 318 -16.89 12.76 11.62
CA HIS A 318 -17.93 11.84 12.07
C HIS A 318 -17.40 10.77 13.05
N LYS A 319 -16.24 10.17 12.76
CA LYS A 319 -15.64 9.14 13.63
C LYS A 319 -14.95 9.68 14.88
N ASN A 320 -14.64 10.98 14.93
CA ASN A 320 -13.92 11.63 16.01
C ASN A 320 -14.78 12.67 16.73
N GLN A 321 -16.05 12.32 16.99
CA GLN A 321 -16.96 13.09 17.86
C GLN A 321 -17.17 14.54 17.41
N GLY A 322 -17.22 14.78 16.10
CA GLY A 322 -17.41 16.12 15.54
C GLY A 322 -16.14 16.95 15.41
N ARG A 323 -14.97 16.43 15.85
CA ARG A 323 -13.69 17.15 15.76
C ARG A 323 -12.98 16.94 14.43
N LEU A 324 -12.46 18.01 13.86
CA LEU A 324 -11.54 17.99 12.73
C LEU A 324 -10.09 17.87 13.22
N PRO A 325 -9.15 17.36 12.40
CA PRO A 325 -7.76 17.17 12.81
C PRO A 325 -7.02 18.50 13.01
N ASP A 326 -6.05 18.56 13.92
CA ASP A 326 -5.23 19.77 14.11
C ASP A 326 -4.04 19.80 13.13
N ARG A 327 -3.67 18.62 12.61
CA ARG A 327 -2.53 18.41 11.71
C ARG A 327 -2.89 17.47 10.57
N ILE A 328 -2.50 17.83 9.35
CA ILE A 328 -2.66 17.01 8.15
C ILE A 328 -1.28 16.68 7.58
N PHE A 329 -0.98 15.39 7.51
CA PHE A 329 0.20 14.86 6.83
C PHE A 329 -0.22 14.35 5.46
N TYR A 330 0.24 15.01 4.40
CA TYR A 330 -0.05 14.59 3.03
C TYR A 330 1.17 13.93 2.38
N ILE A 331 1.06 12.64 2.10
CA ILE A 331 2.08 11.78 1.52
C ILE A 331 1.70 11.42 0.07
N ARG A 332 2.38 12.03 -0.91
CA ARG A 332 2.13 11.84 -2.35
C ARG A 332 3.14 10.86 -2.98
N ASP A 333 2.68 9.73 -3.54
CA ASP A 333 3.54 8.75 -4.24
C ASP A 333 3.43 8.83 -5.76
N GLY A 334 4.53 8.71 -6.50
CA GLY A 334 4.50 8.64 -7.97
C GLY A 334 4.87 9.92 -8.72
N VAL A 335 5.12 11.02 -8.01
CA VAL A 335 5.56 12.28 -8.62
C VAL A 335 7.08 12.39 -8.72
N SER A 336 7.55 12.87 -9.87
CA SER A 336 8.97 13.19 -10.13
C SER A 336 9.34 14.59 -9.66
N ASP A 337 10.65 14.87 -9.56
CA ASP A 337 11.17 16.18 -9.13
C ASP A 337 10.63 17.34 -9.97
N GLY A 338 10.48 17.14 -11.29
CA GLY A 338 9.91 18.15 -12.20
C GLY A 338 8.42 18.46 -11.99
N GLN A 339 7.72 17.71 -11.15
CA GLN A 339 6.28 17.87 -10.87
C GLN A 339 6.00 18.46 -9.48
N PHE A 340 7.03 18.72 -8.67
CA PHE A 340 6.84 19.24 -7.31
C PHE A 340 6.05 20.55 -7.27
N GLN A 341 6.36 21.47 -8.19
CA GLN A 341 5.63 22.73 -8.28
C GLN A 341 4.14 22.52 -8.63
N GLN A 342 3.83 21.53 -9.47
CA GLN A 342 2.44 21.21 -9.81
C GLN A 342 1.67 20.67 -8.60
N VAL A 343 2.31 19.88 -7.73
CA VAL A 343 1.70 19.43 -6.47
C VAL A 343 1.37 20.62 -5.57
N LEU A 344 2.27 21.59 -5.48
CA LEU A 344 2.04 22.81 -4.70
C LEU A 344 0.92 23.69 -5.28
N ASP A 345 0.94 23.92 -6.58
CA ASP A 345 0.00 24.82 -7.24
C ASP A 345 -1.40 24.23 -7.36
N GLN A 346 -1.51 22.92 -7.61
CA GLN A 346 -2.78 22.26 -7.90
C GLN A 346 -3.33 21.51 -6.68
N GLU A 347 -2.56 20.60 -6.10
CA GLU A 347 -3.08 19.72 -5.03
C GLU A 347 -3.08 20.42 -3.66
N LEU A 348 -2.00 21.09 -3.26
CA LEU A 348 -1.97 21.84 -1.99
C LEU A 348 -2.98 22.99 -1.99
N SER A 349 -3.17 23.68 -3.12
CA SER A 349 -4.22 24.70 -3.28
C SER A 349 -5.61 24.12 -3.02
N GLN A 350 -5.91 22.95 -3.61
CA GLN A 350 -7.15 22.22 -3.37
C GLN A 350 -7.31 21.73 -1.93
N LEU A 351 -6.23 21.26 -1.29
CA LEU A 351 -6.24 20.89 0.13
C LEU A 351 -6.58 22.08 1.03
N LYS A 352 -5.95 23.23 0.79
CA LYS A 352 -6.23 24.47 1.54
C LYS A 352 -7.69 24.89 1.38
N ARG A 353 -8.25 24.78 0.17
CA ARG A 353 -9.67 25.03 -0.08
C ARG A 353 -10.59 24.05 0.68
N ALA A 354 -10.27 22.76 0.67
CA ALA A 354 -11.03 21.75 1.41
C ALA A 354 -11.00 22.03 2.92
N CYS A 355 -9.85 22.44 3.46
CA CYS A 355 -9.74 22.87 4.85
C CYS A 355 -10.59 24.11 5.12
N LYS A 356 -10.51 25.16 4.29
CA LYS A 356 -11.35 26.36 4.46
C LYS A 356 -12.85 26.01 4.47
N GLN A 357 -13.28 25.11 3.59
CA GLN A 357 -14.67 24.64 3.55
C GLN A 357 -15.08 23.88 4.83
N MET A 358 -14.23 22.96 5.31
CA MET A 358 -14.57 22.08 6.42
C MET A 358 -14.49 22.78 7.79
N TYR A 359 -13.48 23.62 7.98
CA TYR A 359 -13.22 24.28 9.27
C TYR A 359 -14.05 25.54 9.46
N LYS A 360 -14.53 26.17 8.36
CA LYS A 360 -15.28 27.43 8.40
C LYS A 360 -14.49 28.49 9.19
N ASP A 361 -15.00 28.90 10.36
CA ASP A 361 -14.38 29.89 11.23
C ASP A 361 -13.43 29.28 12.28
N GLN A 362 -13.27 27.95 12.31
CA GLN A 362 -12.30 27.29 13.18
C GLN A 362 -10.86 27.49 12.68
N PRO A 363 -9.86 27.44 13.58
CA PRO A 363 -8.45 27.47 13.18
C PRO A 363 -8.13 26.39 12.14
N LEU A 364 -7.46 26.79 11.07
CA LEU A 364 -7.02 25.85 10.03
C LEU A 364 -5.93 24.90 10.55
N PRO A 365 -5.88 23.66 10.06
CA PRO A 365 -4.90 22.69 10.50
C PRO A 365 -3.49 23.05 10.00
N LYS A 366 -2.47 22.65 10.76
CA LYS A 366 -1.09 22.67 10.28
C LYS A 366 -0.89 21.56 9.26
N LEU A 367 -0.13 21.84 8.20
CA LEU A 367 0.09 20.94 7.08
C LEU A 367 1.57 20.55 6.97
N LEU A 368 1.83 19.26 6.72
CA LEU A 368 3.11 18.76 6.21
C LEU A 368 2.84 17.98 4.91
N VAL A 369 3.37 18.47 3.79
CA VAL A 369 3.25 17.85 2.47
C VAL A 369 4.59 17.29 2.06
N LEU A 370 4.62 16.01 1.75
CA LEU A 370 5.81 15.30 1.34
C LEU A 370 5.55 14.33 0.19
N THR A 371 6.54 14.14 -0.66
CA THR A 371 6.51 13.14 -1.74
C THR A 371 7.30 11.91 -1.34
N THR A 372 6.91 10.76 -1.90
CA THR A 372 7.65 9.50 -1.77
C THR A 372 8.06 9.02 -3.13
N GLN A 373 9.34 8.70 -3.30
CA GLN A 373 9.87 8.16 -4.55
C GLN A 373 10.60 6.86 -4.24
N LYS A 374 9.97 5.74 -4.58
CA LYS A 374 10.56 4.40 -4.41
C LYS A 374 11.32 3.92 -5.67
N ARG A 375 10.96 4.44 -6.84
CA ARG A 375 11.53 4.04 -8.13
C ARG A 375 12.55 5.08 -8.59
N HIS A 376 13.77 4.94 -8.11
CA HIS A 376 14.93 5.75 -8.54
C HIS A 376 16.19 4.88 -8.67
N HIS A 377 17.29 5.51 -9.11
CA HIS A 377 18.55 4.83 -9.41
C HIS A 377 19.54 4.79 -8.22
N THR A 378 19.36 5.61 -7.18
CA THR A 378 20.22 5.60 -5.97
C THR A 378 20.17 4.27 -5.21
N ARG A 379 21.34 3.70 -4.90
CA ARG A 379 21.51 2.51 -4.04
C ARG A 379 22.60 2.79 -3.03
N PHE A 380 22.49 2.18 -1.85
CA PHE A 380 23.51 2.24 -0.81
C PHE A 380 24.13 0.87 -0.62
N PHE A 381 25.46 0.86 -0.49
CA PHE A 381 26.25 -0.32 -0.24
C PHE A 381 27.08 -0.06 1.00
N ALA A 382 27.07 -1.01 1.93
CA ALA A 382 27.97 -0.95 3.07
C ALA A 382 29.42 -1.13 2.60
N ASP A 383 30.35 -0.46 3.29
CA ASP A 383 31.77 -0.67 3.07
C ASP A 383 32.13 -2.15 3.31
N GLN A 384 33.07 -2.70 2.54
CA GLN A 384 33.48 -4.12 2.62
C GLN A 384 34.04 -4.47 4.00
N GLY A 385 34.66 -3.51 4.69
CA GLY A 385 35.16 -3.66 6.06
C GLY A 385 34.12 -3.48 7.17
N ASP A 386 32.90 -3.01 6.86
CA ASP A 386 31.91 -2.72 7.89
C ASP A 386 31.33 -4.01 8.50
N LYS A 387 31.58 -4.16 9.80
CA LYS A 387 31.13 -5.27 10.66
C LYS A 387 30.13 -4.80 11.73
N SER A 388 29.59 -3.59 11.58
CA SER A 388 28.61 -3.06 12.52
C SER A 388 27.31 -3.87 12.46
N ASP A 389 26.57 -3.83 13.56
CA ASP A 389 25.21 -4.40 13.64
C ASP A 389 24.19 -3.65 12.75
N SER A 390 24.61 -2.61 12.03
CA SER A 390 23.75 -1.87 11.10
C SER A 390 23.51 -2.62 9.78
N ILE A 391 24.18 -3.76 9.55
CA ILE A 391 24.15 -4.54 8.32
C ILE A 391 23.61 -5.95 8.61
N ASP A 392 22.83 -6.50 7.68
CA ASP A 392 22.32 -7.87 7.73
C ASP A 392 23.28 -8.89 7.09
N ASN A 393 22.97 -10.18 7.23
CA ASN A 393 23.78 -11.27 6.66
C ASN A 393 23.86 -11.24 5.12
N ASN A 394 23.00 -10.49 4.46
CA ASN A 394 23.00 -10.29 3.01
C ASN A 394 23.73 -9.01 2.59
N ARG A 395 24.41 -8.31 3.51
CA ARG A 395 25.12 -7.04 3.28
C ARG A 395 24.20 -5.88 2.92
N ASN A 396 22.91 -5.95 3.27
CA ASN A 396 21.99 -4.82 3.22
C ASN A 396 21.98 -4.10 4.58
N PHE A 397 21.74 -2.80 4.58
CA PHE A 397 21.49 -2.08 5.82
C PHE A 397 20.20 -2.56 6.48
N ARG A 398 20.23 -2.66 7.82
CA ARG A 398 19.05 -2.89 8.64
C ARG A 398 18.07 -1.73 8.53
N PRO A 399 16.78 -1.94 8.84
CA PRO A 399 15.77 -0.88 8.80
C PRO A 399 16.15 0.31 9.68
N GLY A 400 15.94 1.52 9.16
CA GLY A 400 16.22 2.77 9.86
C GLY A 400 17.35 3.60 9.25
N LEU A 401 18.00 3.12 8.19
CA LEU A 401 19.06 3.87 7.50
C LEU A 401 18.49 5.19 6.96
N VAL A 402 19.11 6.31 7.30
CA VAL A 402 18.83 7.64 6.78
C VAL A 402 20.10 8.23 6.17
N VAL A 403 19.96 8.78 4.96
CA VAL A 403 20.99 9.58 4.28
C VAL A 403 20.36 10.90 3.86
N ASP A 404 20.75 11.98 4.54
CA ASP A 404 20.22 13.34 4.38
C ASP A 404 21.33 14.37 4.14
N THR A 405 22.53 13.90 3.75
CA THR A 405 23.68 14.75 3.45
C THR A 405 24.38 14.29 2.16
N GLN A 406 25.20 15.17 1.58
CA GLN A 406 26.10 14.96 0.42
C GLN A 406 25.43 14.66 -0.94
N ILE A 407 24.48 13.73 -1.00
CA ILE A 407 23.82 13.26 -2.24
C ILE A 407 22.34 13.65 -2.34
N VAL A 408 21.91 14.54 -1.45
CA VAL A 408 20.55 15.09 -1.40
C VAL A 408 20.49 16.45 -2.11
N SER A 409 19.29 16.97 -2.33
CA SER A 409 19.09 18.27 -2.97
C SER A 409 19.72 19.39 -2.15
N LYS A 410 20.30 20.38 -2.84
CA LYS A 410 20.71 21.65 -2.22
C LYS A 410 19.55 22.63 -2.05
N GLN A 411 18.43 22.37 -2.72
CA GLN A 411 17.29 23.30 -2.81
C GLN A 411 16.07 22.80 -2.03
N HIS A 412 15.95 21.50 -1.84
CA HIS A 412 14.81 20.88 -1.18
C HIS A 412 15.25 20.22 0.11
N PHE A 413 14.34 20.14 1.07
CA PHE A 413 14.53 19.25 2.20
C PHE A 413 14.14 17.83 1.76
N ASP A 414 15.13 17.04 1.36
CA ASP A 414 14.99 15.63 1.02
C ASP A 414 15.96 14.72 1.76
N TRP A 415 15.59 13.45 1.84
CA TRP A 415 16.45 12.39 2.38
C TRP A 415 16.09 11.05 1.78
N TYR A 416 17.01 10.10 1.89
CA TYR A 416 16.76 8.70 1.61
C TYR A 416 16.58 7.93 2.91
N ASN A 417 15.59 7.04 2.97
CA ASN A 417 15.34 6.19 4.12
C ASN A 417 15.10 4.73 3.71
N THR A 418 15.82 3.79 4.33
CA THR A 418 15.55 2.35 4.22
C THR A 418 14.79 1.87 5.44
N SER A 419 13.46 1.91 5.38
CA SER A 419 12.59 1.56 6.51
C SER A 419 12.24 0.07 6.62
N HIS A 420 12.76 -0.79 5.74
CA HIS A 420 12.36 -2.20 5.62
C HIS A 420 13.56 -3.13 5.55
N ALA A 421 13.41 -4.35 6.06
CA ALA A 421 14.42 -5.39 5.91
C ALA A 421 14.32 -6.00 4.52
N CYS A 422 15.44 -6.04 3.80
CA CYS A 422 15.51 -6.62 2.46
C CYS A 422 15.42 -8.14 2.54
N ILE A 423 14.48 -8.74 1.81
CA ILE A 423 14.34 -10.20 1.76
C ILE A 423 15.30 -10.79 0.73
N GLN A 424 15.47 -10.09 -0.39
CA GLN A 424 16.20 -10.59 -1.54
C GLN A 424 16.78 -9.42 -2.32
N GLY A 425 18.00 -9.60 -2.81
CA GLY A 425 18.68 -8.63 -3.65
C GLY A 425 19.23 -7.44 -2.87
N THR A 426 19.20 -6.27 -3.50
CA THR A 426 19.68 -5.01 -2.93
C THR A 426 18.51 -4.12 -2.57
N SER A 427 18.53 -3.58 -1.34
CA SER A 427 17.52 -2.67 -0.82
C SER A 427 17.35 -1.46 -1.72
N ARG A 428 16.11 -0.99 -1.83
CA ARG A 428 15.80 0.30 -2.46
C ARG A 428 15.35 1.23 -1.34
N PRO A 429 16.19 2.21 -0.93
CA PRO A 429 15.72 3.25 -0.02
C PRO A 429 14.59 4.01 -0.70
N CYS A 430 13.67 4.58 0.08
CA CYS A 430 12.74 5.57 -0.44
C CYS A 430 13.36 6.95 -0.33
N LYS A 431 13.29 7.76 -1.38
CA LYS A 431 13.53 9.20 -1.28
C LYS A 431 12.25 9.88 -0.81
N TYR A 432 12.37 10.75 0.19
CA TYR A 432 11.30 11.62 0.66
C TYR A 432 11.70 13.06 0.40
N VAL A 433 10.75 13.90 -0.01
CA VAL A 433 10.97 15.34 -0.22
C VAL A 433 9.86 16.12 0.46
N VAL A 434 10.18 17.04 1.36
CA VAL A 434 9.21 17.97 1.95
C VAL A 434 8.98 19.11 0.97
N LEU A 435 7.72 19.30 0.57
CA LEU A 435 7.30 20.37 -0.33
C LEU A 435 6.72 21.57 0.43
N TYR A 436 6.07 21.32 1.56
CA TYR A 436 5.42 22.35 2.36
C TYR A 436 5.34 21.92 3.82
N ASP A 437 5.78 22.77 4.74
CA ASP A 437 5.68 22.52 6.18
C ASP A 437 5.21 23.77 6.94
N THR A 438 4.15 23.59 7.73
CA THR A 438 3.64 24.58 8.69
C THR A 438 3.50 23.98 10.09
N ILE A 439 3.91 22.73 10.29
CA ILE A 439 3.99 22.07 11.59
C ILE A 439 5.14 22.70 12.39
N GLY A 440 6.30 22.90 11.75
CA GLY A 440 7.46 23.59 12.33
C GLY A 440 8.31 22.68 13.21
N VAL A 441 8.49 21.41 12.81
CA VAL A 441 9.28 20.40 13.53
C VAL A 441 10.61 20.15 12.83
N SER A 442 11.58 19.58 13.53
CA SER A 442 12.93 19.36 13.00
C SER A 442 12.99 18.27 11.93
N ALA A 443 14.06 18.27 11.15
CA ALA A 443 14.31 17.22 10.16
C ALA A 443 14.36 15.82 10.80
N ASP A 444 15.06 15.68 11.93
CA ASP A 444 15.15 14.43 12.67
C ASP A 444 13.79 13.92 13.13
N GLN A 445 12.93 14.82 13.59
CA GLN A 445 11.57 14.51 14.03
C GLN A 445 10.71 13.98 12.87
N ILE A 446 10.77 14.62 11.69
CA ILE A 446 10.04 14.16 10.50
C ILE A 446 10.58 12.81 10.01
N GLN A 447 11.90 12.65 9.94
CA GLN A 447 12.54 11.41 9.50
C GLN A 447 12.20 10.24 10.43
N MET A 448 12.19 10.47 11.75
CA MET A 448 11.80 9.49 12.76
C MET A 448 10.32 9.12 12.63
N MET A 449 9.43 10.11 12.48
CA MET A 449 8.00 9.87 12.25
C MET A 449 7.79 8.99 11.01
N MET A 450 8.42 9.33 9.89
CA MET A 450 8.29 8.56 8.65
C MET A 450 8.81 7.13 8.79
N TYR A 451 9.90 6.92 9.53
CA TYR A 451 10.41 5.58 9.84
C TYR A 451 9.47 4.79 10.76
N HIS A 452 9.02 5.38 11.86
CA HIS A 452 8.14 4.72 12.82
C HIS A 452 6.81 4.34 12.18
N MET A 453 6.20 5.24 11.43
CA MET A 453 4.94 4.97 10.74
C MET A 453 5.06 3.86 9.71
N ALA A 454 6.25 3.52 9.19
CA ALA A 454 6.44 2.34 8.33
C ALA A 454 6.06 1.01 9.02
N TYR A 455 5.94 1.01 10.35
CA TYR A 455 5.50 -0.14 11.15
C TYR A 455 3.97 -0.26 11.27
N THR A 456 3.17 0.72 10.81
CA THR A 456 1.69 0.68 10.92
C THR A 456 0.99 0.02 9.72
N PHE A 457 1.74 -0.63 8.83
CA PHE A 457 1.16 -1.41 7.75
C PHE A 457 0.58 -2.74 8.23
N GLY A 458 -0.69 -2.75 8.61
CA GLY A 458 -1.29 -3.90 9.27
C GLY A 458 -1.57 -5.14 8.41
N ARG A 459 -1.13 -5.21 7.14
CA ARG A 459 -1.25 -6.44 6.31
C ARG A 459 -0.10 -7.43 6.52
N ALA A 460 0.98 -7.04 7.18
CA ALA A 460 2.15 -7.88 7.40
C ALA A 460 2.86 -7.52 8.70
N THR A 461 3.46 -8.50 9.39
CA THR A 461 4.25 -8.27 10.62
C THR A 461 5.67 -7.77 10.31
N ARG A 462 5.77 -6.72 9.51
CA ARG A 462 7.03 -6.14 9.04
C ARG A 462 6.87 -4.66 8.79
N SER A 463 7.94 -3.90 9.00
CA SER A 463 8.04 -2.56 8.47
C SER A 463 8.14 -2.60 6.94
N ILE A 464 7.51 -1.63 6.28
CA ILE A 464 7.49 -1.53 4.82
C ILE A 464 8.40 -0.42 4.32
N SER A 465 8.67 -0.40 3.00
CA SER A 465 9.68 0.47 2.37
C SER A 465 9.28 1.93 2.25
N ILE A 466 8.01 2.25 2.42
CA ILE A 466 7.46 3.61 2.34
C ILE A 466 6.38 3.77 3.42
N HIS A 467 5.87 4.98 3.63
CA HIS A 467 4.77 5.22 4.56
C HIS A 467 3.49 4.42 4.19
N PRO A 468 2.76 3.81 5.15
CA PRO A 468 1.57 3.00 4.85
C PRO A 468 0.48 3.75 4.12
N ALA A 469 0.29 5.04 4.39
CA ALA A 469 -0.65 5.88 3.66
C ALA A 469 -0.45 5.80 2.13
N ALA A 470 0.79 5.96 1.63
CA ALA A 470 1.11 5.79 0.21
C ALA A 470 0.82 4.37 -0.27
N ARG A 471 1.27 3.33 0.46
CA ARG A 471 0.97 1.93 0.08
C ARG A 471 -0.51 1.62 0.04
N TYR A 472 -1.32 2.22 0.91
CA TYR A 472 -2.76 2.00 0.92
C TYR A 472 -3.45 2.73 -0.23
N ALA A 473 -2.95 3.89 -0.68
CA ALA A 473 -3.39 4.53 -1.92
C ALA A 473 -3.16 3.61 -3.12
N ASP A 474 -1.95 3.08 -3.31
CA ASP A 474 -1.64 2.11 -4.37
C ASP A 474 -2.62 0.92 -4.37
N LEU A 475 -2.88 0.33 -3.20
CA LEU A 475 -3.77 -0.83 -3.08
C LEU A 475 -5.22 -0.50 -3.42
N LEU A 476 -5.66 0.72 -3.10
CA LEU A 476 -6.96 1.22 -3.50
C LEU A 476 -7.03 1.47 -5.02
N ALA A 477 -5.99 2.05 -5.61
CA ALA A 477 -5.89 2.23 -7.07
C ALA A 477 -5.88 0.88 -7.80
N GLU A 478 -5.14 -0.11 -7.30
CA GLU A 478 -5.14 -1.49 -7.81
C GLU A 478 -6.55 -2.12 -7.73
N ARG A 479 -7.26 -1.93 -6.62
CA ARG A 479 -8.64 -2.39 -6.46
C ARG A 479 -9.59 -1.70 -7.44
N ALA A 480 -9.47 -0.40 -7.63
CA ALA A 480 -10.26 0.33 -8.62
C ALA A 480 -9.96 -0.15 -10.05
N ARG A 481 -8.69 -0.34 -10.39
CA ARG A 481 -8.27 -0.89 -11.69
C ARG A 481 -8.88 -2.26 -11.96
N LEU A 482 -9.02 -3.10 -10.94
CA LEU A 482 -9.73 -4.37 -11.04
C LEU A 482 -11.21 -4.15 -11.42
N HIS A 483 -11.91 -3.18 -10.83
CA HIS A 483 -13.30 -2.90 -11.19
C HIS A 483 -13.48 -2.35 -12.61
N PHE A 484 -12.43 -1.78 -13.20
CA PHE A 484 -12.38 -1.31 -14.58
C PHE A 484 -11.54 -2.24 -15.48
N ARG A 485 -11.45 -3.52 -15.15
CA ARG A 485 -10.59 -4.49 -15.85
C ARG A 485 -10.85 -4.52 -17.36
N SER A 486 -12.10 -4.40 -17.81
CA SER A 486 -12.44 -4.36 -19.24
C SER A 486 -11.76 -3.19 -19.97
N VAL A 487 -11.54 -2.07 -19.28
CA VAL A 487 -10.86 -0.87 -19.81
C VAL A 487 -9.34 -1.03 -19.78
N TYR A 488 -8.79 -1.50 -18.66
CA TYR A 488 -7.33 -1.56 -18.48
C TYR A 488 -6.67 -2.81 -19.07
N ASN A 489 -7.43 -3.90 -19.22
CA ASN A 489 -7.00 -5.18 -19.78
C ASN A 489 -8.13 -5.75 -20.68
N PRO A 490 -8.51 -5.06 -21.77
CA PRO A 490 -9.52 -5.57 -22.70
C PRO A 490 -9.09 -6.90 -23.32
N PRO A 491 -10.05 -7.69 -23.87
CA PRO A 491 -9.71 -8.83 -24.71
C PRO A 491 -8.77 -8.43 -25.86
N PRO A 492 -7.91 -9.34 -26.35
CA PRO A 492 -7.02 -9.05 -27.47
C PRO A 492 -7.81 -8.52 -28.67
N THR A 493 -7.34 -7.42 -29.25
CA THR A 493 -7.92 -6.88 -30.49
C THR A 493 -7.54 -7.80 -31.65
N PRO A 494 -8.50 -8.29 -32.46
CA PRO A 494 -8.20 -9.08 -33.65
C PRO A 494 -7.23 -8.36 -34.60
N GLN A 495 -6.41 -9.11 -35.34
CA GLN A 495 -5.50 -8.54 -36.33
C GLN A 495 -6.26 -7.69 -37.35
N GLY A 496 -5.76 -6.48 -37.61
CA GLY A 496 -6.37 -5.52 -38.54
C GLY A 496 -7.43 -4.60 -37.92
N GLN A 497 -7.87 -4.82 -36.68
CA GLN A 497 -8.82 -3.94 -36.00
C GLN A 497 -8.11 -2.88 -35.14
N LYS A 498 -8.68 -1.66 -35.12
CA LYS A 498 -8.20 -0.58 -34.24
C LYS A 498 -8.50 -0.95 -32.78
N LYS A 499 -7.56 -0.59 -31.90
CA LYS A 499 -7.72 -0.76 -30.45
C LYS A 499 -8.98 -0.01 -29.98
N PRO A 500 -9.81 -0.61 -29.12
CA PRO A 500 -10.99 0.07 -28.59
C PRO A 500 -10.63 1.35 -27.84
N THR A 501 -11.45 2.39 -28.01
CA THR A 501 -11.32 3.69 -27.35
C THR A 501 -12.32 3.80 -26.21
N TYR A 502 -11.88 4.28 -25.05
CA TYR A 502 -12.73 4.54 -23.90
C TYR A 502 -13.60 5.79 -24.13
N SER A 503 -14.93 5.67 -23.94
CA SER A 503 -15.89 6.75 -24.25
C SER A 503 -16.03 7.78 -23.11
N VAL A 504 -16.39 9.01 -23.51
CA VAL A 504 -16.42 10.22 -22.67
C VAL A 504 -17.38 10.13 -21.47
N LEU A 505 -18.48 9.39 -21.60
CA LEU A 505 -19.53 9.26 -20.56
C LEU A 505 -19.05 8.62 -19.25
N GLY A 506 -17.87 7.98 -19.23
CA GLY A 506 -17.26 7.40 -18.03
C GLY A 506 -16.07 8.17 -17.44
N ARG A 507 -15.71 9.34 -18.00
CA ARG A 507 -14.47 10.06 -17.63
C ARG A 507 -14.43 10.57 -16.20
N HIS A 508 -15.59 10.75 -15.55
CA HIS A 508 -15.69 11.16 -14.15
C HIS A 508 -16.45 10.10 -13.36
N TRP A 509 -15.74 9.05 -12.95
CA TRP A 509 -16.27 8.08 -11.99
C TRP A 509 -15.74 8.40 -10.60
N THR A 510 -16.64 8.61 -9.64
CA THR A 510 -16.32 9.06 -8.28
C THR A 510 -16.28 7.93 -7.24
N GLY A 511 -16.25 6.67 -7.66
CA GLY A 511 -16.23 5.54 -6.73
C GLY A 511 -17.61 5.11 -6.28
N SER A 512 -18.29 4.25 -7.04
CA SER A 512 -19.56 3.63 -6.63
C SER A 512 -19.29 2.32 -5.84
N PHE A 513 -18.58 2.41 -4.73
CA PHE A 513 -18.47 1.31 -3.78
C PHE A 513 -19.72 1.28 -2.91
N HIS A 514 -20.11 0.10 -2.43
CA HIS A 514 -21.30 -0.04 -1.58
C HIS A 514 -21.11 0.72 -0.26
N ASP A 515 -22.18 1.34 0.25
CA ASP A 515 -22.13 2.21 1.43
C ASP A 515 -21.57 1.52 2.68
N ASP A 516 -21.86 0.23 2.86
CA ASP A 516 -21.36 -0.57 3.97
C ASP A 516 -19.83 -0.78 3.98
N VAL A 517 -19.14 -0.59 2.84
CA VAL A 517 -17.69 -0.84 2.73
C VAL A 517 -16.89 0.37 2.29
N LYS A 518 -17.50 1.39 1.69
CA LYS A 518 -16.78 2.55 1.12
C LYS A 518 -15.86 3.28 2.13
N ASP A 519 -16.24 3.29 3.41
CA ASP A 519 -15.49 3.95 4.49
C ASP A 519 -14.65 2.97 5.34
N THR A 520 -14.32 1.82 4.76
CA THR A 520 -13.51 0.75 5.36
C THR A 520 -12.27 0.45 4.52
N MET A 521 -11.40 -0.40 5.04
CA MET A 521 -10.23 -0.91 4.31
C MET A 521 -10.56 -2.10 3.41
N PHE A 522 -11.70 -2.14 2.71
CA PHE A 522 -12.13 -3.30 1.90
C PHE A 522 -11.08 -3.73 0.84
N TYR A 523 -10.23 -2.79 0.42
CA TYR A 523 -9.18 -2.95 -0.59
C TYR A 523 -7.96 -3.77 -0.14
N ILE A 524 -7.80 -4.06 1.16
CA ILE A 524 -6.65 -4.83 1.69
C ILE A 524 -6.72 -6.35 1.51
#